data_AF-A0A2A5BP98-F1
#
_entry.id   AF-A0A2A5BP98-F1
#
_cell.length_a   1.000
_cell.length_b   1.000
_cell.length_c   1.000
_cell.angle_alpha   90.00
_cell.angle_beta   90.00
_cell.angle_gamma   90.00
#
_symmetry.space_group_name_H-M   'P 1'
#
loop_
_entity.id
_entity.type
_entity.pdbx_description
1 polymer ?
#
loop_
_entity_poly.entity_id
_entity_poly.type
_entity_poly.pdbx_seq_one_letter_code
_entity_poly.pdbx_strand_id
1 'polypeptide(L)'
;MKKTLFKGLILSSLILNSLPSHAVSFDRSYSASRYNEKGTTVTVMRATNNHFCFVSRVSLRDIDSVNEMGSCEAVRSGSNWKLKATLEQIENTDADVVCGAICYNL
;
A
#
# COMPACT_ATOMS: atom_id res chain seq x y z
N MET A 1 24.32 -35.85 -57.34
CA MET A 1 24.63 -35.13 -56.07
C MET A 1 23.76 -33.87 -55.99
N LYS A 2 22.66 -33.90 -55.23
CA LYS A 2 21.83 -32.71 -54.94
C LYS A 2 21.85 -32.46 -53.43
N LYS A 3 22.27 -31.25 -53.06
CA LYS A 3 22.58 -30.79 -51.70
C LYS A 3 21.31 -30.67 -50.87
N THR A 4 21.23 -31.44 -49.78
CA THR A 4 20.28 -31.27 -48.68
C THR A 4 20.81 -30.16 -47.75
N LEU A 5 20.28 -28.95 -47.88
CA LEU A 5 20.64 -27.82 -47.02
C LEU A 5 19.40 -26.95 -46.80
N PHE A 6 18.48 -27.37 -45.94
CA PHE A 6 17.44 -26.50 -45.37
C PHE A 6 16.80 -27.20 -44.16
N LYS A 7 17.60 -27.43 -43.12
CA LYS A 7 17.10 -27.83 -41.78
C LYS A 7 17.98 -27.15 -40.74
N GLY A 8 17.69 -25.89 -40.43
CA GLY A 8 18.47 -25.18 -39.43
C GLY A 8 18.14 -23.72 -39.29
N LEU A 9 16.86 -23.36 -39.16
CA LEU A 9 16.51 -21.99 -38.77
C LEU A 9 15.16 -21.92 -38.04
N ILE A 10 14.95 -22.79 -37.07
CA ILE A 10 13.84 -22.65 -36.11
C ILE A 10 14.37 -22.99 -34.72
N LEU A 11 15.33 -22.22 -34.21
CA LEU A 11 15.75 -22.32 -32.80
C LEU A 11 16.16 -20.98 -32.20
N SER A 12 15.71 -19.85 -32.75
CA SER A 12 16.12 -18.51 -32.28
C SER A 12 14.96 -17.60 -31.85
N SER A 13 13.72 -18.11 -31.78
CA SER A 13 12.52 -17.32 -31.46
C SER A 13 12.01 -17.46 -30.01
N LEU A 14 12.73 -18.15 -29.12
CA LEU A 14 12.28 -18.40 -27.73
C LEU A 14 12.93 -17.51 -26.65
N ILE A 15 13.80 -16.55 -27.00
CA ILE A 15 14.55 -15.78 -25.99
C ILE A 15 13.91 -14.40 -25.66
N LEU A 16 12.84 -13.99 -26.35
CA LEU A 16 12.41 -12.58 -26.36
C LEU A 16 11.35 -12.15 -25.33
N ASN A 17 11.06 -12.92 -24.28
CA ASN A 17 10.16 -12.45 -23.21
C ASN A 17 10.57 -12.90 -21.80
N SER A 18 11.86 -12.88 -21.46
CA SER A 18 12.26 -12.80 -20.05
C SER A 18 12.06 -11.36 -19.56
N LEU A 19 10.81 -10.90 -19.51
CA LEU A 19 10.49 -9.69 -18.76
C LEU A 19 10.98 -9.93 -17.32
N PRO A 20 11.77 -9.00 -16.74
CA PRO A 20 12.10 -9.12 -15.33
C PRO A 20 10.78 -9.15 -14.57
N SER A 21 10.52 -10.24 -13.87
CA SER A 21 9.54 -10.21 -12.79
C SER A 21 10.05 -9.12 -11.85
N HIS A 22 9.39 -7.96 -11.85
CA HIS A 22 9.65 -6.96 -10.82
C HIS A 22 9.28 -7.63 -9.51
N ALA A 23 10.32 -8.06 -8.78
CA ALA A 23 10.13 -8.74 -7.52
C ALA A 23 9.48 -7.74 -6.57
N VAL A 24 8.25 -8.06 -6.15
CA VAL A 24 7.57 -7.29 -5.11
C VAL A 24 8.49 -7.28 -3.89
N SER A 25 8.97 -6.09 -3.52
CA SER A 25 9.94 -5.93 -2.45
C SER A 25 9.44 -4.92 -1.45
N PHE A 26 9.73 -5.17 -0.17
CA PHE A 26 9.40 -4.23 0.89
C PHE A 26 10.07 -2.88 0.59
N ASP A 27 9.30 -1.80 0.68
CA ASP A 27 9.82 -0.44 0.54
C ASP A 27 9.91 0.24 1.92
N ARG A 28 8.78 0.47 2.58
CA ARG A 28 8.72 1.26 3.82
C ARG A 28 7.44 1.02 4.61
N SER A 29 7.52 1.20 5.93
CA SER A 29 6.37 1.30 6.82
C SER A 29 6.04 2.76 7.19
N TYR A 30 4.76 3.03 7.42
CA TYR A 30 4.20 4.33 7.74
C TYR A 30 3.30 4.23 8.96
N SER A 31 3.16 5.34 9.68
CA SER A 31 2.25 5.47 10.81
C SER A 31 1.49 6.78 10.76
N ALA A 32 0.22 6.76 11.16
CA ALA A 32 -0.58 7.95 11.40
C ALA A 32 -1.37 7.73 12.68
N SER A 33 -1.51 8.76 13.51
CA SER A 33 -2.29 8.68 14.74
C SER A 33 -3.13 9.92 14.97
N ARG A 34 -4.28 9.72 15.61
CA ARG A 34 -5.16 10.79 16.08
C ARG A 34 -5.51 10.45 17.53
N TYR A 35 -5.42 11.46 18.39
CA TYR A 35 -5.54 11.32 19.84
C TYR A 35 -6.55 12.32 20.35
N ASN A 36 -7.41 11.89 21.27
CA ASN A 36 -8.37 12.63 22.09
C ASN A 36 -9.44 13.47 21.36
N GLU A 37 -9.19 13.88 20.12
CA GLU A 37 -10.00 14.85 19.39
C GLU A 37 -10.47 14.29 18.05
N LYS A 38 -11.75 14.56 17.75
CA LYS A 38 -12.31 14.36 16.41
C LYS A 38 -11.37 14.86 15.34
N GLY A 39 -11.22 14.07 14.29
CA GLY A 39 -10.59 14.53 13.06
C GLY A 39 -9.77 13.43 12.42
N THR A 40 -9.01 13.83 11.41
CA THR A 40 -8.20 12.92 10.63
C THR A 40 -6.77 13.40 10.59
N THR A 41 -5.85 12.55 11.01
CA THR A 41 -4.43 12.71 10.72
C THR A 41 -4.11 12.01 9.41
N VAL A 42 -3.39 12.69 8.52
CA VAL A 42 -3.03 12.16 7.19
C VAL A 42 -1.52 12.10 7.06
N THR A 43 -1.00 10.94 6.68
CA THR A 43 0.40 10.76 6.30
C THR A 43 0.48 10.47 4.81
N VAL A 44 1.24 11.28 4.07
CA VAL A 44 1.53 11.03 2.65
C VAL A 44 2.57 9.91 2.57
N MET A 45 2.27 8.87 1.80
CA MET A 45 3.12 7.71 1.61
C MET A 45 3.82 7.77 0.24
N ARG A 46 3.92 6.64 -0.47
CA ARG A 46 4.59 6.55 -1.77
C ARG A 46 3.71 6.93 -2.95
N ALA A 47 4.36 7.17 -4.08
CA ALA A 47 3.70 7.37 -5.35
C ALA A 47 2.92 6.12 -5.78
N THR A 48 1.76 6.30 -6.42
CA THR A 48 0.84 5.21 -6.78
C THR A 48 1.24 4.42 -8.02
N ASN A 49 2.19 4.94 -8.81
CA ASN A 49 2.61 4.36 -10.10
C ASN A 49 3.36 3.02 -9.95
N ASN A 50 4.30 2.96 -9.01
CA ASN A 50 5.20 1.81 -8.84
C ASN A 50 5.15 1.24 -7.40
N HIS A 51 4.10 1.57 -6.64
CA HIS A 51 3.95 1.05 -5.28
C HIS A 51 2.54 0.59 -5.00
N PHE A 52 2.47 -0.49 -4.23
CA PHE A 52 1.26 -0.95 -3.58
C PHE A 52 1.40 -0.72 -2.07
N CYS A 53 0.40 -0.08 -1.46
CA CYS A 53 0.37 0.16 -0.01
C CYS A 53 -0.94 -0.36 0.58
N PHE A 54 -0.89 -0.88 1.80
CA PHE A 54 -2.07 -1.35 2.54
C PHE A 54 -1.94 -1.07 4.04
N VAL A 55 -3.07 -1.03 4.74
CA VAL A 55 -3.11 -0.91 6.21
C VAL A 55 -2.60 -2.21 6.82
N SER A 56 -1.51 -2.13 7.58
CA SER A 56 -0.87 -3.27 8.23
C SER A 56 -1.21 -3.37 9.71
N ARG A 57 -1.66 -2.27 10.31
CA ARG A 57 -1.99 -2.22 11.74
C ARG A 57 -3.12 -1.22 11.99
N VAL A 58 -4.04 -1.63 12.86
CA VAL A 58 -5.04 -0.77 13.48
C VAL A 58 -4.93 -0.97 14.98
N SER A 59 -4.81 0.11 15.73
CA SER A 59 -4.84 0.11 17.19
C SER A 59 -5.85 1.16 17.63
N LEU A 60 -6.79 0.73 18.46
CA LEU A 60 -7.78 1.59 19.08
C LEU A 60 -7.56 1.53 20.59
N ARG A 61 -7.64 2.67 21.25
CA ARG A 61 -7.62 2.75 22.73
C ARG A 61 -8.81 3.58 23.17
N ASP A 62 -9.41 3.18 24.29
CA ASP A 62 -10.46 3.93 24.97
C ASP A 62 -11.60 4.32 24.00
N ILE A 63 -12.06 3.29 23.26
CA ILE A 63 -13.26 3.31 22.40
C ILE A 63 -14.31 2.48 23.14
N ASP A 64 -14.91 3.06 24.18
CA ASP A 64 -15.82 2.39 25.11
C ASP A 64 -17.25 2.94 25.06
N SER A 65 -17.47 4.08 24.43
CA SER A 65 -18.79 4.66 24.23
C SER A 65 -19.45 4.16 22.95
N VAL A 66 -20.79 4.06 22.95
CA VAL A 66 -21.58 3.57 21.80
C VAL A 66 -21.42 4.41 20.52
N ASN A 67 -20.78 5.57 20.61
CA ASN A 67 -20.59 6.48 19.51
C ASN A 67 -19.10 6.68 19.16
N GLU A 68 -18.17 6.08 19.90
CA GLU A 68 -16.74 6.21 19.63
C GLU A 68 -16.34 5.30 18.48
N MET A 69 -15.80 5.90 17.43
CA MET A 69 -15.38 5.19 16.23
C MET A 69 -14.03 5.73 15.78
N GLY A 70 -13.07 4.81 15.62
CA GLY A 70 -11.77 5.05 15.04
C GLY A 70 -11.58 4.20 13.79
N SER A 71 -11.02 4.79 12.73
CA SER A 71 -10.77 4.09 11.47
C SER A 71 -9.39 4.38 10.90
N CYS A 72 -8.88 3.39 10.17
CA CYS A 72 -7.61 3.44 9.45
C CYS A 72 -7.85 3.16 7.97
N GLU A 73 -7.33 4.04 7.11
CA GLU A 73 -7.54 3.92 5.67
C GLU A 73 -6.24 4.16 4.91
N ALA A 74 -5.88 3.25 3.99
CA ALA A 74 -4.81 3.47 3.02
C ALA A 74 -5.46 3.71 1.65
N VAL A 75 -5.42 4.95 1.16
CA VAL A 75 -6.09 5.34 -0.09
C VAL A 75 -5.15 5.97 -1.09
N ARG A 76 -5.47 5.78 -2.37
CA ARG A 76 -4.87 6.53 -3.47
C ARG A 76 -5.53 7.91 -3.55
N SER A 77 -4.73 8.97 -3.54
CA SER A 77 -5.22 10.35 -3.66
C SER A 77 -4.23 11.17 -4.48
N GLY A 78 -4.60 11.42 -5.75
CA GLY A 78 -3.67 11.98 -6.74
C GLY A 78 -2.55 11.00 -7.07
N SER A 79 -1.31 11.50 -7.11
CA SER A 79 -0.12 10.71 -7.43
C SER A 79 0.43 9.90 -6.25
N ASN A 80 -0.12 10.05 -5.04
CA ASN A 80 0.41 9.38 -3.84
C ASN A 80 -0.65 8.56 -3.11
N TRP A 81 -0.19 7.53 -2.42
CA TRP A 81 -0.92 6.88 -1.35
C TRP A 81 -0.94 7.77 -0.11
N LYS A 82 -2.02 7.67 0.66
CA LYS A 82 -2.19 8.37 1.94
C LYS A 82 -2.69 7.38 2.98
N LEU A 83 -2.09 7.42 4.16
CA LEU A 83 -2.61 6.75 5.35
C LEU A 83 -3.41 7.75 6.16
N LYS A 84 -4.65 7.42 6.47
CA LYS A 84 -5.53 8.23 7.32
C LYS A 84 -5.79 7.50 8.64
N ALA A 85 -5.71 8.25 9.72
CA ALA A 85 -6.16 7.85 11.04
C ALA A 85 -7.29 8.81 11.44
N THR A 86 -8.52 8.32 11.49
CA THR A 86 -9.72 9.14 11.73
C THR A 86 -10.37 8.75 13.04
N LEU A 87 -10.64 9.74 13.89
CA LEU A 87 -11.60 9.64 15.00
C LEU A 87 -12.85 10.41 14.60
N GLU A 88 -14.01 9.74 14.59
CA GLU A 88 -15.24 10.30 14.01
C GLU A 88 -16.08 11.13 15.02
N GLN A 89 -15.78 11.04 16.31
CA GLN A 89 -16.61 11.61 17.38
C GLN A 89 -15.99 12.78 18.15
N ILE A 90 -16.82 13.63 18.78
CA ILE A 90 -16.48 14.95 19.38
C ILE A 90 -16.65 14.95 20.91
N GLU A 91 -15.70 15.66 21.55
CA GLU A 91 -15.63 16.24 22.90
C GLU A 91 -15.07 15.36 24.03
N ASN A 92 -13.81 15.64 24.40
CA ASN A 92 -13.12 15.19 25.63
C ASN A 92 -13.08 13.67 25.83
N THR A 93 -12.77 12.92 24.78
CA THR A 93 -12.52 11.49 24.91
C THR A 93 -11.02 11.25 25.07
N ASP A 94 -10.65 10.21 25.80
CA ASP A 94 -9.31 9.65 25.89
C ASP A 94 -9.01 8.65 24.74
N ALA A 95 -9.90 8.67 23.74
CA ALA A 95 -9.87 7.81 22.58
C ALA A 95 -8.66 8.07 21.68
N ASP A 96 -8.00 6.98 21.30
CA ASP A 96 -6.87 7.00 20.38
C ASP A 96 -7.11 6.07 19.20
N VAL A 97 -6.68 6.50 18.02
CA VAL A 97 -6.49 5.65 16.85
C VAL A 97 -5.06 5.76 16.36
N VAL A 98 -4.39 4.61 16.23
CA VAL A 98 -3.05 4.49 15.67
C VAL A 98 -3.09 3.52 14.49
N CYS A 99 -2.76 4.03 13.33
CA CYS A 99 -2.74 3.32 12.07
C CYS A 99 -1.31 3.05 11.64
N GLY A 100 -1.07 1.85 11.10
CA GLY A 100 0.15 1.49 10.40
C GLY A 100 -0.16 1.07 8.97
N ALA A 101 0.75 1.38 8.05
CA ALA A 101 0.69 0.89 6.68
C ALA A 101 2.07 0.41 6.22
N ILE A 102 2.08 -0.51 5.25
CA ILE A 102 3.29 -0.98 4.59
C ILE A 102 3.13 -0.75 3.09
N CYS A 103 4.20 -0.27 2.46
CA CYS A 103 4.31 -0.14 1.01
C CYS A 103 5.35 -1.14 0.46
N TYR A 104 5.07 -1.64 -0.73
CA TYR A 104 5.95 -2.50 -1.52
C TYR A 104 6.20 -1.87 -2.90
N ASN A 105 7.40 -2.07 -3.43
CA ASN A 105 7.71 -1.77 -4.83
C ASN A 105 7.03 -2.80 -5.74
N LEU A 106 6.55 -2.34 -6.90
CA LEU A 106 5.95 -3.16 -7.96
C LEU A 106 6.83 -3.22 -9.21
#